data_AF-A0A1V6QVN8-F1
#
_entry.id   AF-A0A1V6QVN8-F1
#
_cell.length_a   1.000
_cell.length_b   1.000
_cell.length_c   1.000
_cell.angle_alpha   90.00
_cell.angle_beta   90.00
_cell.angle_gamma   90.00
#
_symmetry.space_group_name_H-M   'P 1'
#
loop_
_entity.id
_entity.type
_entity.pdbx_description
1 polymer ?
#
loop_
_entity_poly.entity_id
_entity_poly.type
_entity_poly.pdbx_seq_one_letter_code
_entity_poly.pdbx_strand_id
1 'polypeptide(L)'
;MAILETIQARPWANNNYQLLEGAGEKSYYYFARTTKRTKTRIMALSVSTLIFFLLCFPLLPANFKRIPNERLCDHPISILASDASQAFNKTLAGQSKSLEEAVAEYRRRYNMPPPPHFDKWYEFAMQRNAMLVDEYDTIYHSLLPFWGLSPRTIRSRVREDLGFDNVVMGISIRNGEPIHLGNGQGDFQRNATMKQFNKFAQ
;
A
#
# COMPACT_ATOMS: atom_id res chain seq x y z
N MET A 1 -4.64 33.42 -18.85
CA MET A 1 -5.14 33.23 -17.48
C MET A 1 -5.19 31.73 -17.23
N ALA A 2 -4.08 31.14 -16.83
CA ALA A 2 -3.48 31.16 -15.50
C ALA A 2 -3.98 29.97 -14.67
N ILE A 3 -3.06 28.99 -14.58
CA ILE A 3 -2.70 28.26 -13.36
C ILE A 3 -3.81 27.40 -12.77
N LEU A 4 -3.76 26.09 -13.02
CA LEU A 4 -3.99 24.99 -12.05
C LEU A 4 -4.02 23.60 -12.73
N GLU A 5 -3.02 23.27 -13.56
CA GLU A 5 -2.77 21.88 -14.01
C GLU A 5 -1.39 21.36 -13.59
N THR A 6 -0.92 21.79 -12.42
CA THR A 6 0.24 21.19 -11.78
C THR A 6 -0.22 20.58 -10.46
N ILE A 7 -0.59 19.30 -10.50
CA ILE A 7 -0.31 18.24 -9.51
C ILE A 7 -1.01 16.97 -10.04
N GLN A 8 -0.30 16.24 -10.91
CA GLN A 8 -0.45 14.79 -10.97
C GLN A 8 0.93 14.17 -10.90
N ALA A 9 1.17 13.42 -9.83
CA ALA A 9 2.38 12.64 -9.62
C ALA A 9 2.45 11.54 -10.69
N ARG A 10 3.40 11.66 -11.62
CA ARG A 10 3.74 10.59 -12.57
C ARG A 10 4.88 9.73 -12.00
N PRO A 11 4.88 8.41 -12.27
CA PRO A 11 5.97 7.50 -11.89
C PRO A 11 7.32 7.91 -12.50
N TRP A 12 8.39 7.84 -11.70
CA TRP A 12 9.75 8.29 -12.05
C TRP A 12 10.42 7.56 -13.25
N ALA A 13 9.76 6.57 -13.86
CA ALA A 13 10.39 5.70 -14.84
C ALA A 13 10.30 6.16 -16.30
N ASN A 14 9.42 7.12 -16.65
CA ASN A 14 9.19 7.52 -18.04
C ASN A 14 9.36 9.03 -18.24
N ASN A 15 10.60 9.51 -18.16
CA ASN A 15 10.98 10.78 -18.79
C ASN A 15 11.77 10.46 -20.06
N ASN A 16 11.09 10.55 -21.20
CA ASN A 16 11.73 10.60 -22.50
C ASN A 16 12.39 11.97 -22.63
N TYR A 17 13.71 12.03 -22.49
CA TYR A 17 14.48 13.21 -22.89
C TYR A 17 14.35 13.34 -24.41
N GLN A 18 13.51 14.28 -24.88
CA GLN A 18 13.57 14.73 -26.26
C GLN A 18 14.88 15.51 -26.44
N LEU A 19 15.90 14.81 -26.97
CA LEU A 19 17.12 15.45 -27.47
C LEU A 19 16.73 16.42 -28.58
N LEU A 20 17.27 17.64 -28.51
CA LEU A 20 17.09 18.68 -29.51
C LEU A 20 17.42 18.14 -30.91
N GLU A 21 16.47 18.25 -31.83
CA GLU A 21 16.66 17.95 -33.25
C GLU A 21 17.76 18.86 -33.80
N GLY A 22 18.90 18.25 -34.13
CA GLY A 22 20.11 18.94 -34.58
C GLY A 22 21.42 18.40 -33.99
N ALA A 23 21.37 17.59 -32.92
CA ALA A 23 22.58 16.92 -32.40
C ALA A 23 23.01 15.67 -33.21
N GLY A 24 22.40 15.46 -34.40
CA GLY A 24 22.45 14.23 -35.18
C GLY A 24 23.25 14.30 -36.47
N GLU A 25 24.19 15.23 -36.65
CA GLU A 25 25.09 15.19 -37.80
C GLU A 25 26.56 15.43 -37.40
N LYS A 26 27.30 14.33 -37.27
CA LYS A 26 28.43 13.98 -38.17
C LYS A 26 28.94 12.56 -37.89
N SER A 27 28.82 11.75 -38.94
CA SER A 27 29.46 10.44 -39.17
C SER A 27 30.98 10.56 -39.24
N TYR A 28 31.73 9.54 -38.79
CA TYR A 28 32.61 8.70 -39.63
C TYR A 28 33.16 7.54 -38.77
N TYR A 29 32.88 6.31 -39.21
CA TYR A 29 33.46 5.09 -38.63
C TYR A 29 34.98 5.09 -38.81
N TYR A 30 35.74 5.10 -37.71
CA TYR A 30 37.13 4.66 -37.73
C TYR A 30 37.16 3.13 -37.66
N PHE A 31 37.27 2.47 -38.82
CA PHE A 31 37.68 1.07 -38.84
C PHE A 31 39.18 1.00 -38.56
N ALA A 32 39.55 1.00 -37.28
CA ALA A 32 40.93 0.81 -36.86
C ALA A 32 41.33 -0.68 -37.07
N ARG A 33 42.20 -0.94 -38.04
CA ARG A 33 42.81 -2.26 -38.25
C ARG A 33 43.69 -2.60 -37.05
N THR A 34 43.19 -3.41 -36.14
CA THR A 34 43.93 -3.87 -34.97
C THR A 34 45.01 -4.87 -35.39
N THR A 35 46.27 -4.56 -35.13
CA THR A 35 47.38 -5.51 -35.31
C THR A 35 47.55 -6.32 -34.03
N LYS A 36 48.19 -7.49 -34.09
CA LYS A 36 48.40 -8.36 -32.92
C LYS A 36 49.01 -7.60 -31.72
N ARG A 37 49.83 -6.58 -31.99
CA ARG A 37 50.52 -5.72 -31.02
C ARG A 37 49.61 -4.68 -30.34
N THR A 38 48.60 -4.15 -31.04
CA THR A 38 47.59 -3.26 -30.42
C THR A 38 46.56 -4.03 -29.62
N LYS A 39 46.20 -5.26 -30.04
CA LYS A 39 45.35 -6.15 -29.23
C LYS A 39 46.00 -6.52 -27.89
N THR A 40 47.30 -6.82 -27.88
CA THR A 40 48.03 -7.12 -26.63
C THR A 40 48.13 -5.91 -25.70
N ARG A 41 48.32 -4.71 -26.24
CA ARG A 41 48.38 -3.48 -25.43
C ARG A 41 47.05 -3.11 -24.79
N ILE A 42 45.93 -3.28 -25.50
CA ILE A 42 44.58 -3.02 -24.96
C ILE A 42 44.24 -4.06 -23.88
N MET A 43 44.54 -5.34 -24.10
CA MET A 43 44.41 -6.37 -23.07
C MET A 43 45.26 -6.06 -21.84
N ALA A 44 46.50 -5.61 -22.01
CA ALA A 44 47.38 -5.27 -20.88
C ALA A 44 46.84 -4.07 -20.08
N LEU A 45 46.28 -3.05 -20.75
CA LEU A 45 45.65 -1.90 -20.09
C LEU A 45 44.36 -2.30 -19.35
N SER A 46 43.53 -3.16 -19.92
CA SER A 46 42.30 -3.64 -19.26
C SER A 46 42.59 -4.54 -18.05
N VAL A 47 43.65 -5.34 -18.12
CA VAL A 47 44.09 -6.17 -16.99
C VAL A 47 44.67 -5.29 -15.87
N SER A 48 45.45 -4.26 -16.23
CA SER A 48 46.03 -3.32 -15.25
C SER A 48 44.96 -2.47 -14.54
N THR A 49 43.91 -2.02 -15.26
CA THR A 49 42.78 -1.31 -14.62
C THR A 49 41.95 -2.22 -13.72
N LEU A 50 41.74 -3.48 -14.12
CA LEU A 50 41.05 -4.47 -13.29
C LEU A 50 41.84 -4.76 -11.99
N ILE A 51 43.16 -4.90 -12.10
CA ILE A 51 44.06 -5.10 -10.96
C ILE A 51 44.07 -3.87 -10.05
N PHE A 52 44.11 -2.65 -10.60
CA PHE A 52 44.03 -1.41 -9.82
C PHE A 52 42.69 -1.25 -9.11
N PHE A 53 41.57 -1.62 -9.75
CA PHE A 53 40.25 -1.59 -9.11
C PHE A 53 40.15 -2.60 -7.96
N LEU A 54 40.73 -3.80 -8.13
CA LEU A 54 40.81 -4.81 -7.07
C LEU A 54 41.78 -4.43 -5.93
N LEU A 55 42.80 -3.62 -6.20
CA LEU A 55 43.73 -3.09 -5.18
C LEU A 55 43.19 -1.85 -4.44
N CYS A 56 42.49 -0.95 -5.13
CA CYS A 56 41.96 0.29 -4.55
C CYS A 56 40.58 0.14 -3.91
N PHE A 57 39.80 -0.87 -4.30
CA PHE A 57 38.60 -1.28 -3.58
C PHE A 57 38.87 -2.65 -2.94
N PRO A 58 39.57 -2.71 -1.79
CA PRO A 58 39.57 -3.92 -1.00
C PRO A 58 38.09 -4.28 -0.78
N LEU A 59 37.70 -5.49 -1.17
CA LEU A 59 36.43 -6.09 -0.80
C LEU A 59 36.23 -5.77 0.68
N LEU A 60 35.19 -4.97 0.98
CA LEU A 60 34.81 -4.60 2.35
C LEU A 60 35.05 -5.84 3.22
N PRO A 61 35.84 -5.75 4.30
CA PRO A 61 36.10 -6.93 5.11
C PRO A 61 34.76 -7.54 5.45
N ALA A 62 34.58 -8.84 5.15
CA ALA A 62 33.34 -9.57 5.42
C ALA A 62 32.91 -9.50 6.90
N ASN A 63 33.80 -8.99 7.76
CA ASN A 63 33.57 -8.57 9.13
C ASN A 63 33.57 -7.04 9.26
N PHE A 64 32.63 -6.35 8.61
CA PHE A 64 32.20 -5.05 9.13
C PHE A 64 31.56 -5.32 10.49
N LYS A 65 32.36 -5.29 11.56
CA LYS A 65 31.87 -5.24 12.92
C LYS A 65 31.01 -3.99 12.99
N ARG A 66 29.68 -4.17 12.90
CA ARG A 66 28.70 -3.14 13.23
C ARG A 66 29.14 -2.65 14.60
N ILE A 67 29.67 -1.43 14.67
CA ILE A 67 30.17 -0.86 15.93
C ILE A 67 29.02 -1.04 16.93
N PRO A 68 29.19 -1.84 18.00
CA PRO A 68 28.15 -1.95 19.00
C PRO A 68 27.93 -0.52 19.50
N ASN A 69 26.69 -0.06 19.41
CA ASN A 69 26.32 1.27 19.88
C ASN A 69 26.49 1.29 21.40
N GLU A 70 27.71 1.58 21.85
CA GLU A 70 28.06 1.72 23.25
C GLU A 70 27.49 3.06 23.74
N ARG A 71 26.18 3.03 24.02
CA ARG A 71 25.43 3.87 24.96
C ARG A 71 25.96 5.29 25.15
N LEU A 72 25.56 6.20 24.26
CA LEU A 72 25.01 7.47 24.74
C LEU A 72 23.51 7.26 24.83
N CYS A 73 22.97 7.36 26.04
CA CYS A 73 21.55 7.33 26.42
C CYS A 73 20.59 7.23 25.21
N ASP A 74 20.01 6.06 24.96
CA ASP A 74 19.02 5.89 23.90
C ASP A 74 17.95 6.97 24.06
N HIS A 75 17.86 7.86 23.08
CA HIS A 75 16.93 8.97 23.12
C HIS A 75 15.53 8.39 23.30
N PRO A 76 14.64 8.93 24.16
CA PRO A 76 13.32 8.33 24.39
C PRO A 76 12.53 8.03 23.10
N ILE A 77 12.71 8.86 22.06
CA ILE A 77 12.15 8.63 20.73
C ILE A 77 12.74 7.38 20.03
N SER A 78 14.04 7.08 20.15
CA SER A 78 14.63 5.87 19.53
C SER A 78 14.06 4.61 20.17
N ILE A 79 13.85 4.62 21.49
CA ILE A 79 13.19 3.53 22.22
C ILE A 79 11.77 3.34 21.71
N LEU A 80 10.96 4.40 21.71
CA LEU A 80 9.57 4.34 21.23
C LEU A 80 9.48 3.88 19.77
N ALA A 81 10.38 4.34 18.90
CA ALA A 81 10.43 3.92 17.50
C ALA A 81 10.83 2.45 17.35
N SER A 82 11.80 1.98 18.14
CA SER A 82 12.21 0.58 18.17
C SER A 82 11.06 -0.31 18.65
N ASP A 83 10.39 0.07 19.73
CA ASP A 83 9.27 -0.68 20.30
C ASP A 83 8.09 -0.73 19.33
N ALA A 84 7.73 0.40 18.70
CA ALA A 84 6.70 0.45 17.67
C ALA A 84 7.03 -0.44 16.46
N SER A 85 8.30 -0.44 16.02
CA SER A 85 8.75 -1.28 14.91
C SER A 85 8.68 -2.77 15.26
N GLN A 86 9.07 -3.15 16.47
CA GLN A 86 8.97 -4.53 16.95
C GLN A 86 7.50 -4.97 17.07
N ALA A 87 6.64 -4.13 17.63
CA ALA A 87 5.21 -4.39 17.74
C ALA A 87 4.57 -4.57 16.36
N PHE A 88 4.85 -3.66 15.42
CA PHE A 88 4.36 -3.75 14.05
C PHE A 88 4.82 -5.03 13.34
N ASN A 89 6.12 -5.37 13.43
CA ASN A 89 6.65 -6.59 12.81
C ASN A 89 6.02 -7.86 13.41
N LYS A 90 5.74 -7.86 14.72
CA LYS A 90 5.03 -8.96 15.37
C LYS A 90 3.60 -9.09 14.84
N THR A 91 2.87 -7.98 14.71
CA THR A 91 1.52 -7.97 14.12
C THR A 91 1.56 -8.47 12.68
N LEU A 92 2.48 -7.97 11.87
CA LEU A 92 2.65 -8.35 10.47
C LEU A 92 2.98 -9.85 10.31
N ALA A 93 3.87 -10.38 11.15
CA ALA A 93 4.25 -11.80 11.11
C ALA A 93 3.10 -12.74 11.52
N GLY A 94 2.14 -12.25 12.31
CA GLY A 94 0.99 -13.00 12.78
C GLY A 94 -0.24 -12.95 11.88
N GLN A 95 -0.18 -12.28 10.73
CA GLN A 95 -1.33 -12.17 9.82
C GLN A 95 -1.66 -13.50 9.14
N SER A 96 -2.96 -13.74 8.98
CA SER A 96 -3.51 -14.90 8.28
C SER A 96 -3.14 -14.91 6.81
N LYS A 97 -2.78 -16.09 6.30
CA LYS A 97 -2.34 -16.32 4.90
C LYS A 97 -3.35 -17.10 4.09
N SER A 98 -4.35 -17.69 4.75
CA SER A 98 -5.45 -18.44 4.13
C SER A 98 -6.79 -18.02 4.73
N LEU A 99 -7.88 -18.34 4.02
CA LEU A 99 -9.23 -18.10 4.52
C LEU A 99 -9.47 -18.88 5.82
N GLU A 100 -8.97 -20.11 5.90
CA GLU A 100 -9.09 -20.96 7.08
C GLU A 100 -8.39 -20.36 8.30
N GLU A 101 -7.18 -19.82 8.12
CA GLU A 101 -6.45 -19.09 9.16
C GLU A 101 -7.21 -17.84 9.60
N ALA A 102 -7.72 -17.03 8.68
CA ALA A 102 -8.48 -15.81 9.00
C ALA A 102 -9.77 -16.13 9.78
N VAL A 103 -10.46 -17.22 9.40
CA VAL A 103 -11.65 -17.71 10.12
C VAL A 103 -11.27 -18.18 11.54
N ALA A 104 -10.16 -18.90 11.69
CA ALA A 104 -9.68 -19.36 12.99
C ALA A 104 -9.28 -18.17 13.88
N GLU A 105 -8.58 -17.19 13.34
CA GLU A 105 -8.16 -15.99 14.04
C GLU A 105 -9.35 -15.11 14.46
N TYR A 106 -10.34 -14.93 13.58
CA TYR A 106 -11.59 -14.24 13.90
C TYR A 106 -12.30 -14.90 15.10
N ARG A 107 -12.43 -16.23 15.08
CA ARG A 107 -13.04 -16.99 16.20
C ARG A 107 -12.23 -16.85 17.48
N ARG A 108 -10.90 -16.89 17.39
CA ARG A 108 -9.99 -16.73 18.53
C ARG A 108 -10.11 -15.33 19.15
N ARG A 109 -10.21 -14.27 18.34
CA ARG A 109 -10.31 -12.88 18.82
C ARG A 109 -11.67 -12.55 19.42
N TYR A 110 -12.75 -12.95 18.74
CA TYR A 110 -14.10 -12.46 19.05
C TYR A 110 -15.01 -13.49 19.70
N ASN A 111 -14.56 -14.75 19.80
CA ASN A 111 -15.37 -15.85 20.31
C ASN A 111 -16.72 -15.99 19.56
N MET A 112 -16.72 -15.70 18.26
CA MET A 112 -17.90 -15.72 17.39
C MET A 112 -17.53 -16.30 16.01
N PRO A 113 -18.43 -17.00 15.29
CA PRO A 113 -18.23 -17.26 13.88
C PRO A 113 -18.13 -15.95 13.07
N PRO A 114 -17.33 -15.91 12.00
CA PRO A 114 -17.28 -14.76 11.11
C PRO A 114 -18.65 -14.49 10.46
N PRO A 115 -18.92 -13.24 10.04
CA PRO A 115 -20.19 -12.87 9.41
C PRO A 115 -20.42 -13.61 8.09
N PRO A 116 -21.67 -13.68 7.60
CA PRO A 116 -21.95 -14.18 6.26
C PRO A 116 -21.09 -13.47 5.20
N HIS A 117 -20.67 -14.21 4.17
CA HIS A 117 -19.82 -13.71 3.07
C HIS A 117 -18.41 -13.25 3.50
N PHE A 118 -17.90 -13.78 4.61
CA PHE A 118 -16.52 -13.53 5.04
C PHE A 118 -15.48 -13.98 3.99
N ASP A 119 -15.76 -15.06 3.26
CA ASP A 119 -14.96 -15.54 2.13
C ASP A 119 -14.83 -14.47 1.04
N LYS A 120 -15.93 -13.78 0.71
CA LYS A 120 -15.95 -12.70 -0.28
C LYS A 120 -15.19 -11.47 0.17
N TRP A 121 -15.30 -11.13 1.46
CA TRP A 121 -14.49 -10.06 2.03
C TRP A 121 -12.99 -10.43 2.02
N TYR A 122 -12.63 -11.66 2.36
CA TYR A 122 -11.24 -12.13 2.34
C TYR A 122 -10.66 -12.09 0.92
N GLU A 123 -11.40 -12.64 -0.06
CA GLU A 123 -11.04 -12.58 -1.47
C GLU A 123 -10.82 -11.13 -1.94
N PHE A 124 -11.74 -10.23 -1.58
CA PHE A 124 -11.66 -8.81 -1.90
C PHE A 124 -10.42 -8.12 -1.30
N ALA A 125 -10.08 -8.45 -0.05
CA ALA A 125 -8.93 -7.92 0.66
C ALA A 125 -7.61 -8.40 0.01
N MET A 126 -7.54 -9.69 -0.32
CA MET A 126 -6.36 -10.29 -0.97
C MET A 126 -6.14 -9.74 -2.38
N GLN A 127 -7.20 -9.56 -3.18
CA GLN A 127 -7.11 -8.94 -4.51
C GLN A 127 -6.55 -7.50 -4.47
N ARG A 128 -6.64 -6.82 -3.32
CA ARG A 128 -6.13 -5.46 -3.10
C ARG A 128 -4.81 -5.41 -2.37
N ASN A 129 -4.17 -6.56 -2.13
CA ASN A 129 -2.92 -6.67 -1.39
C ASN A 129 -3.04 -6.05 0.02
N ALA A 130 -4.16 -6.26 0.70
CA ALA A 130 -4.29 -5.89 2.10
C ALA A 130 -3.24 -6.66 2.93
N MET A 131 -2.30 -5.95 3.56
CA MET A 131 -1.21 -6.57 4.31
C MET A 131 -1.62 -7.02 5.70
N LEU A 132 -2.57 -6.30 6.31
CA LEU A 132 -3.05 -6.54 7.67
C LEU A 132 -4.50 -7.03 7.61
N VAL A 133 -4.69 -8.25 7.09
CA VAL A 133 -6.02 -8.83 6.87
C VAL A 133 -6.79 -9.00 8.18
N ASP A 134 -6.12 -9.27 9.30
CA ASP A 134 -6.78 -9.52 10.58
C ASP A 134 -7.01 -8.25 11.41
N GLU A 135 -6.50 -7.09 10.99
CA GLU A 135 -6.51 -5.84 11.77
C GLU A 135 -7.67 -4.91 11.39
N TYR A 136 -8.89 -5.45 11.32
CA TYR A 136 -10.13 -4.70 11.03
C TYR A 136 -11.06 -4.57 12.25
N ASP A 137 -10.47 -4.61 13.45
CA ASP A 137 -11.17 -4.66 14.74
C ASP A 137 -12.06 -3.44 15.01
N THR A 138 -11.76 -2.31 14.38
CA THR A 138 -12.62 -1.12 14.42
C THR A 138 -14.04 -1.42 13.96
N ILE A 139 -14.22 -2.30 12.96
CA ILE A 139 -15.56 -2.70 12.48
C ILE A 139 -16.29 -3.48 13.57
N TYR A 140 -15.62 -4.44 14.21
CA TYR A 140 -16.19 -5.21 15.32
C TYR A 140 -16.64 -4.29 16.46
N HIS A 141 -15.74 -3.43 16.94
CA HIS A 141 -16.04 -2.53 18.06
C HIS A 141 -17.15 -1.53 17.74
N SER A 142 -17.20 -1.03 16.50
CA SER A 142 -18.26 -0.12 16.05
C SER A 142 -19.62 -0.79 16.00
N LEU A 143 -19.67 -2.09 15.71
CA LEU A 143 -20.92 -2.85 15.62
C LEU A 143 -21.36 -3.48 16.94
N LEU A 144 -20.43 -3.69 17.87
CA LEU A 144 -20.65 -4.36 19.15
C LEU A 144 -21.86 -3.80 19.95
N PRO A 145 -22.08 -2.48 20.06
CA PRO A 145 -23.24 -1.94 20.78
C PRO A 145 -24.60 -2.38 20.22
N PHE A 146 -24.66 -2.77 18.95
CA PHE A 146 -25.90 -3.13 18.27
C PHE A 146 -26.24 -4.62 18.37
N TRP A 147 -25.31 -5.47 18.82
CA TRP A 147 -25.51 -6.93 18.87
C TRP A 147 -26.55 -7.37 19.91
N GLY A 148 -26.78 -6.56 20.94
CA GLY A 148 -27.84 -6.78 21.93
C GLY A 148 -29.23 -6.28 21.50
N LEU A 149 -29.34 -5.60 20.35
CA LEU A 149 -30.58 -4.99 19.90
C LEU A 149 -31.30 -5.88 18.89
N SER A 150 -32.63 -5.96 19.00
CA SER A 150 -33.43 -6.63 17.98
C SER A 150 -33.31 -5.89 16.64
N PRO A 151 -33.30 -6.61 15.49
CA PRO A 151 -33.29 -5.96 14.17
C PRO A 151 -34.48 -5.00 13.97
N ARG A 152 -35.63 -5.24 14.62
CA ARG A 152 -36.79 -4.34 14.59
C ARG A 152 -36.49 -3.00 15.25
N THR A 153 -35.81 -3.03 16.40
CA THR A 153 -35.40 -1.83 17.14
C THR A 153 -34.48 -0.96 16.28
N ILE A 154 -33.45 -1.56 15.67
CA ILE A 154 -32.50 -0.84 14.81
C ILE A 154 -33.25 -0.16 13.65
N ARG A 155 -34.09 -0.90 12.92
CA ARG A 155 -34.88 -0.32 11.82
C ARG A 155 -35.84 0.78 12.27
N SER A 156 -36.40 0.67 13.47
CA SER A 156 -37.27 1.72 14.03
C SER A 156 -36.50 3.00 14.29
N ARG A 157 -35.30 2.92 14.88
CA ARG A 157 -34.45 4.08 15.16
C ARG A 157 -33.95 4.74 13.88
N VAL A 158 -33.57 3.96 12.88
CA VAL A 158 -33.21 4.51 11.55
C VAL A 158 -34.40 5.26 10.94
N ARG A 159 -35.62 4.71 11.01
CA ARG A 159 -36.81 5.40 10.47
C ARG A 159 -37.14 6.67 11.23
N GLU A 160 -37.01 6.65 12.56
CA GLU A 160 -37.18 7.82 13.42
C GLU A 160 -36.21 8.93 13.00
N ASP A 161 -34.93 8.60 12.86
CA ASP A 161 -33.89 9.56 12.48
C ASP A 161 -34.07 10.11 11.06
N LEU A 162 -34.49 9.29 10.10
CA LEU A 162 -34.81 9.73 8.73
C LEU A 162 -36.12 10.53 8.64
N GLY A 163 -36.95 10.52 9.67
CA GLY A 163 -38.22 11.24 9.70
C GLY A 163 -38.08 12.74 9.97
N PHE A 164 -36.88 13.20 10.34
CA PHE A 164 -36.58 14.60 10.60
C PHE A 164 -35.79 15.23 9.45
N ASP A 165 -35.90 16.56 9.30
CA ASP A 165 -35.02 17.32 8.41
C ASP A 165 -33.64 17.47 9.07
N ASN A 166 -32.72 16.58 8.69
CA ASN A 166 -31.38 16.52 9.24
C ASN A 166 -30.35 16.10 8.19
N VAL A 167 -29.08 16.11 8.59
CA VAL A 167 -27.94 15.78 7.74
C VAL A 167 -27.71 14.27 7.59
N VAL A 168 -28.57 13.42 8.17
CA VAL A 168 -28.38 11.96 8.15
C VAL A 168 -28.91 11.40 6.85
N MET A 169 -28.04 10.83 6.03
CA MET A 169 -28.44 10.16 4.78
C MET A 169 -28.91 8.73 5.04
N GLY A 170 -30.11 8.38 4.57
CA GLY A 170 -30.62 7.03 4.64
C GLY A 170 -30.22 6.18 3.44
N ILE A 171 -29.67 4.99 3.67
CA ILE A 171 -29.30 4.03 2.62
C ILE A 171 -29.81 2.65 2.99
N SER A 172 -30.39 1.95 2.01
CA SER A 172 -30.81 0.56 2.11
C SER A 172 -30.19 -0.25 0.99
N ILE A 173 -29.59 -1.40 1.31
CA ILE A 173 -29.09 -2.35 0.31
C ILE A 173 -30.07 -3.52 0.22
N ARG A 174 -30.53 -3.85 -1.00
CA ARG A 174 -31.45 -4.97 -1.27
C ARG A 174 -30.99 -5.70 -2.52
N ASN A 175 -30.73 -7.00 -2.39
CA ASN A 175 -30.26 -7.85 -3.50
C ASN A 175 -29.03 -7.24 -4.22
N GLY A 176 -28.04 -6.78 -3.45
CA GLY A 176 -26.84 -6.12 -3.99
C GLY A 176 -27.03 -4.66 -4.38
N GLU A 177 -28.26 -4.19 -4.58
CA GLU A 177 -28.55 -2.84 -5.07
C GLU A 177 -28.70 -1.82 -3.93
N PRO A 178 -27.95 -0.70 -3.95
CA PRO A 178 -28.15 0.40 -3.02
C PRO A 178 -29.37 1.25 -3.40
N ILE A 179 -30.13 1.67 -2.39
CA ILE A 179 -31.32 2.51 -2.50
C ILE A 179 -31.17 3.67 -1.53
N HIS A 180 -31.24 4.90 -2.04
CA HIS A 180 -31.28 6.11 -1.21
C HIS A 180 -32.69 6.28 -0.62
N LEU A 181 -32.78 6.46 0.69
CA LEU A 181 -34.04 6.54 1.44
C LEU A 181 -34.48 7.98 1.76
N GLY A 182 -33.67 8.99 1.43
CA GLY A 182 -33.92 10.40 1.77
C GLY A 182 -32.81 11.03 2.60
N ASN A 183 -32.95 12.33 2.85
CA ASN A 183 -32.02 13.19 3.59
C ASN A 183 -30.57 13.20 3.05
N GLY A 184 -29.66 13.88 3.77
CA GLY A 184 -28.26 14.04 3.42
C GLY A 184 -27.90 15.46 2.95
N GLN A 185 -26.61 15.75 2.89
CA GLN A 185 -26.08 17.06 2.54
C GLN A 185 -25.98 17.23 1.01
N GLY A 186 -27.14 17.42 0.38
CA GLY A 186 -27.27 17.75 -1.04
C GLY A 186 -26.89 16.63 -2.01
N ASP A 187 -26.97 16.96 -3.31
CA ASP A 187 -26.86 15.97 -4.38
C ASP A 187 -25.47 15.36 -4.50
N PHE A 188 -24.41 16.11 -4.17
CA PHE A 188 -23.04 15.61 -4.27
C PHE A 188 -22.82 14.40 -3.36
N GLN A 189 -23.18 14.51 -2.08
CA GLN A 189 -22.99 13.42 -1.11
C GLN A 189 -23.77 12.19 -1.57
N ARG A 190 -25.03 12.37 -1.98
CA ARG A 190 -25.87 11.30 -2.49
C ARG A 190 -25.22 10.62 -3.69
N ASN A 191 -24.88 11.39 -4.72
CA ASN A 191 -24.36 10.85 -5.98
C ASN A 191 -23.00 10.17 -5.79
N ALA A 192 -22.11 10.74 -4.98
CA ALA A 192 -20.81 10.15 -4.67
C ALA A 192 -20.96 8.82 -3.93
N THR A 193 -21.82 8.80 -2.90
CA THR A 193 -22.07 7.59 -2.10
C THR A 193 -22.70 6.50 -2.95
N MET A 194 -23.74 6.80 -3.73
CA MET A 194 -24.38 5.82 -4.63
C MET A 194 -23.39 5.28 -5.66
N LYS A 195 -22.53 6.14 -6.23
CA LYS A 195 -21.46 5.72 -7.16
C LYS A 195 -20.45 4.79 -6.48
N GLN A 196 -20.15 4.98 -5.19
CA GLN A 196 -19.27 4.09 -4.45
C GLN A 196 -19.94 2.73 -4.22
N PHE A 197 -21.20 2.70 -3.76
CA PHE A 197 -21.93 1.45 -3.51
C PHE A 197 -22.15 0.64 -4.79
N ASN A 198 -22.44 1.27 -5.93
CA ASN A 198 -22.63 0.58 -7.21
C ASN A 198 -21.39 -0.21 -7.68
N LYS A 199 -20.19 0.08 -7.16
CA LYS A 199 -18.99 -0.73 -7.45
C LYS A 199 -19.03 -2.11 -6.79
N PHE A 200 -19.91 -2.29 -5.81
CA PHE A 200 -20.09 -3.49 -5.03
C PHE A 200 -21.45 -4.16 -5.29
N ALA A 201 -22.28 -3.57 -6.15
CA ALA A 201 -23.49 -4.22 -6.64
C ALA A 201 -23.07 -5.44 -7.49
N GLN A 202 -23.52 -6.62 -7.08
CA GLN A 202 -23.28 -7.92 -7.72
C GLN A 202 -24.60 -8.65 -7.89
#